data_AF-A0A1C4Z4J9-F1
#
_entry.id   AF-A0A1C4Z4J9-F1
#
_cell.length_a   1.000
_cell.length_b   1.000
_cell.length_c   1.000
_cell.angle_alpha   90.00
_cell.angle_beta   90.00
_cell.angle_gamma   90.00
#
_symmetry.space_group_name_H-M   'P 1'
#
loop_
_entity.id
_entity.type
_entity.pdbx_description
1 polymer ?
#
loop_
_entity_poly.entity_id
_entity_poly.type
_entity_poly.pdbx_seq_one_letter_code
_entity_poly.pdbx_strand_id
1 'polypeptide(L)'
;MQTTGVSSRPAASARRRRLAAVLVAAATVVTMAAPAQAAVPGYVSATSVEALGGDLSTVGPAVRTTYPGDPLRAADYLKPMGPLGHYGLIGPWGPLGVAGPIGDAVWHPANWITGTVWDDWAGMLGWYGGPMSDWGPLGPDGPLSDQAYHQTLPGLGDFSKQVQAGGVWGVLWPVGPLGALGPLGPLGPVGAHGFGRNSTGAYVTSGGSVQRNVDVPYGSGTRRYELYESYGDQYARDLGYDNDTSFMVERSHLASGSAVEYSFTSRHTQWVTVNVVPMWMRYDLATVSAYVTSAAGNRLNYPAGAARGTALVDDFDLRLTDDTGRVLAVSDSVELADTIQVQVAAGTRLKLTVTHHQRGSYVGYHDGYRLFVTGSTPHLVGTDITGAHQRPVGTV
;
A
#
# COMPACT_ATOMS: atom_id res chain seq x y z
N MET A 1 -7.49 67.68 -36.40
CA MET A 1 -7.91 69.09 -36.37
C MET A 1 -8.53 69.34 -35.00
N GLN A 2 -7.83 70.08 -34.14
CA GLN A 2 -8.30 70.47 -32.80
C GLN A 2 -9.47 71.45 -32.89
N THR A 3 -10.41 71.35 -31.94
CA THR A 3 -11.08 72.46 -31.22
C THR A 3 -12.11 71.81 -30.27
N THR A 4 -11.99 71.82 -28.93
CA THR A 4 -12.33 72.89 -27.96
C THR A 4 -13.66 73.58 -28.29
N GLY A 5 -14.66 73.77 -27.42
CA GLY A 5 -14.81 73.74 -25.96
C GLY A 5 -16.31 73.94 -25.63
N VAL A 6 -16.80 73.56 -24.45
CA VAL A 6 -16.96 74.40 -23.23
C VAL A 6 -18.43 74.79 -22.96
N SER A 7 -18.83 74.60 -21.69
CA SER A 7 -19.87 75.29 -20.89
C SER A 7 -21.34 74.93 -21.09
N SER A 8 -21.98 74.35 -20.05
CA SER A 8 -22.63 75.13 -18.98
C SER A 8 -23.45 74.23 -18.01
N ARG A 9 -23.12 74.30 -16.71
CA ARG A 9 -24.03 74.02 -15.56
C ARG A 9 -25.04 75.19 -15.44
N PRO A 10 -26.22 75.11 -14.78
CA PRO A 10 -26.54 74.47 -13.49
C PRO A 10 -27.88 73.67 -13.57
N ALA A 11 -28.53 73.08 -12.55
CA ALA A 11 -28.73 73.44 -11.16
C ALA A 11 -29.21 72.22 -10.35
N ALA A 12 -29.06 72.35 -9.04
CA ALA A 12 -29.40 71.37 -8.03
C ALA A 12 -30.91 71.08 -7.95
N SER A 13 -31.26 69.81 -7.73
CA SER A 13 -32.42 69.47 -6.90
C SER A 13 -32.17 68.16 -6.17
N ALA A 14 -31.79 68.28 -4.91
CA ALA A 14 -31.75 67.19 -3.96
C ALA A 14 -33.18 66.65 -3.74
N ARG A 15 -33.41 65.37 -4.04
CA ARG A 15 -34.53 64.63 -3.46
C ARG A 15 -34.11 63.20 -3.16
N ARG A 16 -33.70 63.03 -1.90
CA ARG A 16 -33.56 61.75 -1.22
C ARG A 16 -34.86 60.95 -1.36
N ARG A 17 -34.80 59.78 -1.98
CA ARG A 17 -35.70 58.67 -1.64
C ARG A 17 -34.88 57.40 -1.53
N ARG A 18 -35.03 56.80 -0.35
CA ARG A 18 -34.37 55.61 0.15
C ARG A 18 -34.83 54.42 -0.69
N LEU A 19 -33.89 53.73 -1.33
CA LEU A 19 -34.06 52.35 -1.76
C LEU A 19 -33.26 51.49 -0.78
N ALA A 20 -34.01 50.78 0.08
CA ALA A 20 -33.47 49.78 0.96
C ALA A 20 -32.97 48.61 0.10
N ALA A 21 -31.65 48.46 0.00
CA ALA A 21 -31.04 47.26 -0.53
C ALA A 21 -31.15 46.15 0.52
N VAL A 22 -31.99 45.15 0.25
CA VAL A 22 -31.99 43.88 0.98
C VAL A 22 -30.80 43.08 0.48
N LEU A 23 -29.69 43.17 1.21
CA LEU A 23 -28.54 42.29 1.06
C LEU A 23 -28.85 41.00 1.83
N VAL A 24 -29.27 39.96 1.13
CA VAL A 24 -29.28 38.60 1.68
C VAL A 24 -27.82 38.13 1.72
N ALA A 25 -27.19 38.29 2.87
CA ALA A 25 -25.93 37.62 3.15
C ALA A 25 -26.24 36.12 3.36
N ALA A 26 -26.02 35.32 2.32
CA ALA A 26 -25.88 33.88 2.47
C ALA A 26 -24.60 33.62 3.26
N ALA A 27 -24.73 33.50 4.59
CA ALA A 27 -23.68 32.96 5.43
C ALA A 27 -23.59 31.47 5.13
N THR A 28 -22.73 31.09 4.19
CA THR A 28 -22.28 29.72 4.05
C THR A 28 -21.52 29.39 5.33
N VAL A 29 -22.19 28.75 6.28
CA VAL A 29 -21.52 28.11 7.40
C VAL A 29 -20.71 26.98 6.78
N VAL A 30 -19.45 27.26 6.47
CA VAL A 30 -18.43 26.22 6.34
C VAL A 30 -18.28 25.68 7.75
N THR A 31 -19.06 24.64 8.08
CA THR A 31 -18.69 23.74 9.16
C THR A 31 -17.34 23.17 8.76
N MET A 32 -16.26 23.79 9.23
CA MET A 32 -14.99 23.10 9.32
C MET A 32 -15.28 21.86 10.16
N ALA A 33 -15.25 20.70 9.52
CA ALA A 33 -15.32 19.44 10.23
C ALA A 33 -14.33 19.53 11.39
N ALA A 34 -14.81 19.29 12.60
CA ALA A 34 -13.94 19.16 13.75
C ALA A 34 -12.80 18.20 13.35
N PRO A 35 -11.54 18.48 13.74
CA PRO A 35 -10.45 17.55 13.49
C PRO A 35 -10.92 16.18 13.98
N ALA A 36 -10.89 15.18 13.09
CA ALA A 36 -11.25 13.82 13.42
C ALA A 36 -10.56 13.49 14.75
N GLN A 37 -11.37 13.12 15.75
CA GLN A 37 -10.88 12.66 17.04
C GLN A 37 -9.75 11.68 16.76
N ALA A 38 -8.54 11.92 17.29
CA ALA A 38 -7.41 11.02 17.06
C ALA A 38 -7.87 9.61 17.46
N ALA A 39 -8.16 8.79 16.46
CA ALA A 39 -8.64 7.44 16.68
C ALA A 39 -7.56 6.72 17.49
N VAL A 40 -7.99 5.91 18.46
CA VAL A 40 -7.06 4.98 19.13
C VAL A 40 -6.31 4.25 18.02
N PRO A 41 -4.96 4.16 18.07
CA PRO A 41 -4.20 3.47 17.05
C PRO A 41 -4.80 2.08 16.83
N GLY A 42 -5.29 1.86 15.62
CA GLY A 42 -5.88 0.60 15.19
C GLY A 42 -4.99 -0.08 14.16
N TYR A 43 -5.19 -1.38 13.99
CA TYR A 43 -4.61 -2.14 12.90
C TYR A 43 -5.68 -2.96 12.17
N VAL A 44 -5.41 -3.24 10.91
CA VAL A 44 -6.13 -4.22 10.10
C VAL A 44 -5.17 -5.36 9.81
N SER A 45 -5.61 -6.59 9.99
CA SER A 45 -4.86 -7.79 9.59
C SER A 45 -5.72 -8.76 8.81
N ALA A 46 -5.09 -9.74 8.15
CA ALA A 46 -5.82 -10.80 7.47
C ALA A 46 -6.80 -11.51 8.42
N THR A 47 -6.38 -11.81 9.66
CA THR A 47 -7.26 -12.38 10.71
C THR A 47 -8.47 -11.50 11.00
N SER A 48 -8.27 -10.20 11.15
CA SER A 48 -9.36 -9.27 11.45
C SER A 48 -10.38 -9.16 10.31
N VAL A 49 -9.91 -9.30 9.06
CA VAL A 49 -10.74 -9.30 7.85
C VAL A 49 -11.45 -10.64 7.69
N GLU A 50 -10.76 -11.77 7.92
CA GLU A 50 -11.38 -13.10 7.93
C GLU A 50 -12.50 -13.17 8.97
N ALA A 51 -12.31 -12.57 10.15
CA ALA A 51 -13.29 -12.53 11.23
C ALA A 51 -14.59 -11.79 10.88
N LEU A 52 -14.62 -10.99 9.80
CA LEU A 52 -15.87 -10.44 9.29
C LEU A 52 -16.81 -11.53 8.75
N GLY A 53 -16.29 -12.69 8.33
CA GLY A 53 -17.10 -13.79 7.79
C GLY A 53 -17.90 -13.40 6.54
N GLY A 54 -17.42 -12.40 5.79
CA GLY A 54 -18.15 -11.82 4.65
C GLY A 54 -19.20 -10.77 5.03
N ASP A 55 -19.41 -10.47 6.31
CA ASP A 55 -20.33 -9.42 6.75
C ASP A 55 -19.64 -8.04 6.81
N LEU A 56 -20.00 -7.18 5.88
CA LEU A 56 -19.51 -5.81 5.79
C LEU A 56 -20.42 -4.79 6.51
N SER A 57 -21.43 -5.23 7.26
CA SER A 57 -22.41 -4.36 7.92
C SER A 57 -21.82 -3.41 8.95
N THR A 58 -20.69 -3.79 9.56
CA THR A 58 -19.96 -2.98 10.55
C THR A 58 -18.93 -2.05 9.93
N VAL A 59 -18.64 -2.20 8.62
CA VAL A 59 -17.61 -1.45 7.92
C VAL A 59 -18.18 -0.09 7.48
N GLY A 60 -17.53 0.98 7.92
CA GLY A 60 -17.85 2.37 7.60
C GLY A 60 -16.69 3.04 6.85
N PRO A 61 -16.93 3.82 5.78
CA PRO A 61 -18.20 3.95 5.05
C PRO A 61 -18.68 2.60 4.48
N ALA A 62 -20.00 2.44 4.39
CA ALA A 62 -20.63 1.19 3.96
C ALA A 62 -20.20 0.78 2.55
N VAL A 63 -19.95 -0.52 2.35
CA VAL A 63 -19.53 -1.08 1.07
C VAL A 63 -20.66 -1.87 0.45
N ARG A 64 -21.40 -1.26 -0.47
CA ARG A 64 -22.57 -1.91 -1.09
C ARG A 64 -22.26 -2.43 -2.47
N THR A 65 -21.41 -1.74 -3.20
CA THR A 65 -21.06 -2.04 -4.59
C THR A 65 -19.56 -1.95 -4.81
N THR A 66 -19.06 -2.74 -5.77
CA THR A 66 -17.67 -2.73 -6.24
C THR A 66 -17.50 -1.71 -7.35
N TYR A 67 -17.95 -2.05 -8.56
CA TYR A 67 -18.03 -1.14 -9.71
C TYR A 67 -19.31 -1.44 -10.51
N PRO A 68 -19.82 -0.48 -11.31
CA PRO A 68 -21.02 -0.68 -12.10
C PRO A 68 -20.90 -1.89 -13.04
N GLY A 69 -21.84 -2.83 -12.95
CA GLY A 69 -21.91 -4.01 -13.82
C GLY A 69 -21.13 -5.23 -13.32
N ASP A 70 -20.49 -5.16 -12.16
CA ASP A 70 -19.84 -6.31 -11.55
C ASP A 70 -20.87 -7.40 -11.17
N PRO A 71 -20.71 -8.65 -11.64
CA PRO A 71 -21.56 -9.76 -11.21
C PRO A 71 -21.33 -10.20 -9.75
N LEU A 72 -20.23 -9.76 -9.12
CA LEU A 72 -19.87 -10.11 -7.76
C LEU A 72 -20.32 -9.05 -6.74
N ARG A 73 -20.50 -9.48 -5.50
CA ARG A 73 -20.72 -8.59 -4.35
C ARG A 73 -19.37 -8.24 -3.72
N ALA A 74 -19.28 -7.10 -3.03
CA ALA A 74 -18.08 -6.73 -2.29
C ALA A 74 -17.61 -7.83 -1.32
N ALA A 75 -18.54 -8.52 -0.64
CA ALA A 75 -18.23 -9.65 0.23
C ALA A 75 -17.60 -10.86 -0.49
N ASP A 76 -17.86 -11.05 -1.79
CA ASP A 76 -17.22 -12.14 -2.56
C ASP A 76 -15.71 -11.92 -2.69
N TYR A 77 -15.23 -10.68 -2.63
CA TYR A 77 -13.80 -10.33 -2.64
C TYR A 77 -13.06 -10.63 -1.33
N LEU A 78 -13.77 -11.08 -0.29
CA LEU A 78 -13.17 -11.56 0.97
C LEU A 78 -12.96 -13.09 0.97
N LYS A 79 -13.31 -13.77 -0.10
CA LYS A 79 -13.16 -15.22 -0.22
C LYS A 79 -11.73 -15.61 -0.60
N PRO A 80 -11.36 -16.91 -0.48
CA PRO A 80 -9.99 -17.37 -0.71
C PRO A 80 -9.42 -17.09 -2.10
N MET A 81 -10.23 -17.06 -3.17
CA MET A 81 -9.76 -16.66 -4.50
C MET A 81 -9.93 -15.17 -4.78
N GLY A 82 -10.38 -14.40 -3.79
CA GLY A 82 -10.39 -12.96 -3.81
C GLY A 82 -8.99 -12.36 -3.73
N PRO A 83 -8.86 -11.04 -3.92
CA PRO A 83 -7.56 -10.38 -4.03
C PRO A 83 -6.71 -10.46 -2.76
N LEU A 84 -7.31 -10.67 -1.59
CA LEU A 84 -6.62 -10.83 -0.29
C LEU A 84 -6.23 -12.28 0.01
N GLY A 85 -6.76 -13.24 -0.74
CA GLY A 85 -6.49 -14.65 -0.53
C GLY A 85 -5.13 -15.08 -1.05
N HIS A 86 -4.68 -16.27 -0.65
CA HIS A 86 -3.43 -16.84 -1.16
C HIS A 86 -3.43 -17.04 -2.69
N TYR A 87 -4.60 -17.13 -3.32
CA TYR A 87 -4.74 -17.25 -4.78
C TYR A 87 -4.93 -15.88 -5.47
N GLY A 88 -4.91 -14.80 -4.70
CA GLY A 88 -5.16 -13.44 -5.15
C GLY A 88 -3.89 -12.65 -5.49
N LEU A 89 -4.04 -11.32 -5.50
CA LEU A 89 -3.01 -10.38 -5.95
C LEU A 89 -1.81 -10.28 -4.99
N ILE A 90 -2.06 -10.47 -3.69
CA ILE A 90 -1.00 -10.44 -2.66
C ILE A 90 -0.56 -11.84 -2.24
N GLY A 91 -0.94 -12.85 -3.02
CA GLY A 91 -0.55 -14.23 -2.82
C GLY A 91 0.62 -14.67 -3.73
N PRO A 92 1.08 -15.92 -3.58
CA PRO A 92 2.17 -16.52 -4.34
C PRO A 92 2.06 -16.46 -5.88
N TRP A 93 0.85 -16.42 -6.41
CA TRP A 93 0.62 -16.31 -7.87
C TRP A 93 0.39 -14.87 -8.34
N GLY A 94 0.28 -13.93 -7.41
CA GLY A 94 0.21 -12.52 -7.72
C GLY A 94 1.57 -11.94 -8.13
N PRO A 95 1.60 -10.65 -8.49
CA PRO A 95 2.84 -9.97 -8.91
C PRO A 95 3.91 -9.89 -7.82
N LEU A 96 3.61 -10.18 -6.55
CA LEU A 96 4.60 -10.23 -5.48
C LEU A 96 5.25 -11.62 -5.32
N GLY A 97 4.62 -12.65 -5.88
CA GLY A 97 5.07 -14.03 -5.74
C GLY A 97 6.09 -14.46 -6.80
N VAL A 98 6.37 -15.76 -6.88
CA VAL A 98 7.54 -16.32 -7.61
C VAL A 98 7.50 -16.07 -9.12
N ALA A 99 6.32 -15.89 -9.69
CA ALA A 99 6.16 -15.54 -11.10
C ALA A 99 6.17 -14.02 -11.37
N GLY A 100 6.21 -13.22 -10.29
CA GLY A 100 6.22 -11.76 -10.36
C GLY A 100 7.54 -11.19 -10.90
N PRO A 101 7.59 -9.88 -11.17
CA PRO A 101 8.76 -9.26 -11.79
C PRO A 101 9.93 -9.00 -10.81
N ILE A 102 9.78 -9.38 -9.54
CA ILE A 102 10.71 -9.10 -8.45
C ILE A 102 11.31 -10.38 -7.86
N GLY A 103 12.52 -10.28 -7.32
CA GLY A 103 13.31 -11.37 -6.73
C GLY A 103 14.56 -11.69 -7.54
N ASP A 104 15.25 -12.78 -7.18
CA ASP A 104 16.61 -13.03 -7.66
C ASP A 104 16.74 -14.19 -8.68
N ALA A 105 15.64 -14.78 -9.14
CA ALA A 105 15.67 -15.78 -10.21
C ALA A 105 16.02 -15.17 -11.58
N VAL A 106 16.73 -15.93 -12.43
CA VAL A 106 17.28 -15.45 -13.72
C VAL A 106 16.23 -14.85 -14.66
N TRP A 107 14.96 -15.23 -14.57
CA TRP A 107 13.90 -14.66 -15.41
C TRP A 107 13.30 -13.37 -14.85
N HIS A 108 13.56 -12.99 -13.59
CA HIS A 108 12.99 -11.78 -13.02
C HIS A 108 13.62 -10.54 -13.67
N PRO A 109 12.81 -9.58 -14.19
CA PRO A 109 13.29 -8.31 -14.69
C PRO A 109 14.20 -7.55 -13.72
N ALA A 110 13.98 -7.66 -12.41
CA ALA A 110 14.81 -7.03 -11.38
C ALA A 110 16.32 -7.38 -11.49
N ASN A 111 16.65 -8.58 -11.98
CA ASN A 111 18.04 -8.99 -12.21
C ASN A 111 18.69 -8.32 -13.43
N TRP A 112 17.89 -7.86 -14.38
CA TRP A 112 18.36 -7.30 -15.65
C TRP A 112 18.30 -5.77 -15.68
N ILE A 113 17.42 -5.19 -14.88
CA ILE A 113 17.13 -3.75 -14.86
C ILE A 113 18.10 -2.98 -13.95
N THR A 114 18.96 -3.67 -13.18
CA THR A 114 19.97 -3.01 -12.33
C THR A 114 21.28 -2.77 -13.11
N GLY A 115 21.61 -1.49 -13.40
CA GLY A 115 22.95 -1.07 -13.83
C GLY A 115 23.06 -0.29 -15.15
N THR A 116 23.90 0.75 -15.10
CA THR A 116 24.51 1.67 -16.12
C THR A 116 23.72 2.09 -17.36
N VAL A 117 22.97 1.21 -18.02
CA VAL A 117 22.10 1.59 -19.14
C VAL A 117 20.70 1.96 -18.64
N TRP A 118 20.27 1.38 -17.53
CA TRP A 118 18.99 1.74 -16.92
C TRP A 118 19.00 3.16 -16.35
N ASP A 119 20.12 3.63 -15.80
CA ASP A 119 20.22 4.99 -15.27
C ASP A 119 20.03 6.05 -16.38
N ASP A 120 20.66 5.83 -17.54
CA ASP A 120 20.47 6.68 -18.73
C ASP A 120 19.05 6.60 -19.28
N TRP A 121 18.45 5.41 -19.32
CA TRP A 121 17.09 5.21 -19.81
C TRP A 121 16.04 5.78 -18.85
N ALA A 122 16.24 5.62 -17.55
CA ALA A 122 15.42 6.18 -16.49
C ALA A 122 15.53 7.71 -16.45
N GLY A 123 16.74 8.26 -16.66
CA GLY A 123 16.97 9.69 -16.84
C GLY A 123 16.24 10.23 -18.08
N MET A 124 16.32 9.51 -19.21
CA MET A 124 15.58 9.85 -20.42
C MET A 124 14.06 9.81 -20.18
N LEU A 125 13.55 8.76 -19.53
CA LEU A 125 12.14 8.69 -19.15
C LEU A 125 11.74 9.88 -18.28
N GLY A 126 12.53 10.21 -17.25
CA GLY A 126 12.30 11.36 -16.38
C GLY A 126 12.15 12.67 -17.17
N TRP A 127 13.00 12.88 -18.18
CA TRP A 127 12.92 14.03 -19.10
C TRP A 127 11.61 14.10 -19.90
N TYR A 128 10.96 12.96 -20.15
CA TYR A 128 9.69 12.85 -20.88
C TYR A 128 8.47 12.68 -19.95
N GLY A 129 8.57 13.04 -18.68
CA GLY A 129 7.45 12.88 -17.74
C GLY A 129 7.30 11.45 -17.19
N GLY A 130 8.42 10.73 -17.07
CA GLY A 130 8.47 9.35 -16.60
C GLY A 130 8.18 9.18 -15.11
N PRO A 131 8.30 7.95 -14.58
CA PRO A 131 7.82 7.60 -13.24
C PRO A 131 8.47 8.38 -12.08
N MET A 132 9.68 8.91 -12.26
CA MET A 132 10.40 9.74 -11.28
C MET A 132 10.24 11.25 -11.52
N SER A 133 9.29 11.67 -12.35
CA SER A 133 8.99 13.10 -12.62
C SER A 133 7.75 13.57 -11.87
N ASP A 134 7.44 14.88 -11.97
CA ASP A 134 6.18 15.47 -11.48
C ASP A 134 4.91 14.84 -12.09
N TRP A 135 5.02 14.25 -13.28
CA TRP A 135 3.91 13.54 -13.94
C TRP A 135 3.81 12.07 -13.53
N GLY A 136 4.81 11.57 -12.80
CA GLY A 136 4.89 10.20 -12.34
C GLY A 136 3.94 9.93 -11.15
N PRO A 137 3.83 8.67 -10.71
CA PRO A 137 2.95 8.28 -9.62
C PRO A 137 3.37 8.83 -8.24
N LEU A 138 4.57 9.39 -8.12
CA LEU A 138 5.06 10.06 -6.92
C LEU A 138 4.88 11.59 -6.99
N GLY A 139 4.43 12.13 -8.12
CA GLY A 139 4.23 13.55 -8.33
C GLY A 139 2.95 14.12 -7.68
N PRO A 140 2.71 15.45 -7.82
CA PRO A 140 1.56 16.14 -7.22
C PRO A 140 0.20 15.66 -7.69
N ASP A 141 0.10 15.02 -8.86
CA ASP A 141 -1.15 14.45 -9.39
C ASP A 141 -1.17 12.92 -9.29
N GLY A 142 -0.12 12.32 -8.71
CA GLY A 142 -0.01 10.89 -8.51
C GLY A 142 -1.01 10.36 -7.47
N PRO A 143 -1.15 9.03 -7.34
CA PRO A 143 -2.08 8.38 -6.43
C PRO A 143 -1.87 8.66 -4.93
N LEU A 144 -0.70 9.16 -4.56
CA LEU A 144 -0.36 9.55 -3.18
C LEU A 144 -0.60 11.05 -2.91
N SER A 145 -1.11 11.79 -3.90
CA SER A 145 -1.50 13.19 -3.72
C SER A 145 -2.74 13.31 -2.83
N ASP A 146 -2.89 14.46 -2.18
CA ASP A 146 -4.06 14.74 -1.35
C ASP A 146 -5.36 14.63 -2.16
N GLN A 147 -5.36 15.19 -3.37
CA GLN A 147 -6.50 15.13 -4.30
C GLN A 147 -6.82 13.67 -4.69
N ALA A 148 -5.84 12.91 -5.18
CA ALA A 148 -6.08 11.56 -5.66
C ALA A 148 -6.50 10.64 -4.50
N TYR A 149 -5.78 10.71 -3.38
CA TYR A 149 -6.01 9.84 -2.24
C TYR A 149 -7.32 10.20 -1.53
N HIS A 150 -7.54 11.45 -1.12
CA HIS A 150 -8.69 11.81 -0.27
C HIS A 150 -9.98 12.11 -1.03
N GLN A 151 -9.91 12.44 -2.32
CA GLN A 151 -11.08 12.85 -3.09
C GLN A 151 -11.38 11.91 -4.27
N THR A 152 -10.41 11.74 -5.17
CA THR A 152 -10.64 10.95 -6.40
C THR A 152 -10.91 9.49 -6.08
N LEU A 153 -10.07 8.86 -5.25
CA LEU A 153 -10.18 7.45 -4.91
C LEU A 153 -11.52 7.09 -4.23
N PRO A 154 -11.96 7.80 -3.16
CA PRO A 154 -13.32 7.64 -2.62
C PRO A 154 -14.42 7.92 -3.64
N GLY A 155 -14.20 8.87 -4.55
CA GLY A 155 -15.16 9.24 -5.60
C GLY A 155 -15.40 8.15 -6.65
N LEU A 156 -14.51 7.15 -6.76
CA LEU A 156 -14.68 6.01 -7.67
C LEU A 156 -15.75 5.01 -7.17
N GLY A 157 -16.03 4.97 -5.86
CA GLY A 157 -17.06 4.12 -5.27
C GLY A 157 -16.68 3.55 -3.90
N ASP A 158 -17.65 2.88 -3.27
CA ASP A 158 -17.51 2.37 -1.90
C ASP A 158 -16.32 1.42 -1.73
N PHE A 159 -16.10 0.53 -2.70
CA PHE A 159 -14.97 -0.42 -2.66
C PHE A 159 -13.63 0.30 -2.78
N SER A 160 -13.55 1.30 -3.65
CA SER A 160 -12.35 2.13 -3.82
C SER A 160 -12.01 2.95 -2.58
N LYS A 161 -13.03 3.40 -1.82
CA LYS A 161 -12.79 4.00 -0.50
C LYS A 161 -12.06 3.02 0.43
N GLN A 162 -12.44 1.75 0.42
CA GLN A 162 -11.89 0.71 1.30
C GLN A 162 -10.52 0.15 0.89
N VAL A 163 -9.91 0.66 -0.17
CA VAL A 163 -8.48 0.44 -0.41
C VAL A 163 -7.61 1.50 0.29
N GLN A 164 -8.17 2.60 0.80
CA GLN A 164 -7.36 3.49 1.64
C GLN A 164 -6.82 2.79 2.89
N ALA A 165 -5.81 3.39 3.50
CA ALA A 165 -5.25 2.93 4.77
C ALA A 165 -6.34 2.75 5.84
N GLY A 166 -6.29 1.65 6.59
CA GLY A 166 -7.33 1.22 7.54
C GLY A 166 -8.57 0.61 6.88
N GLY A 167 -8.61 0.52 5.55
CA GLY A 167 -9.65 -0.14 4.78
C GLY A 167 -9.53 -1.67 4.80
N VAL A 168 -10.65 -2.34 4.53
CA VAL A 168 -10.71 -3.82 4.44
C VAL A 168 -9.73 -4.36 3.40
N TRP A 169 -9.55 -3.64 2.28
CA TRP A 169 -8.62 -3.99 1.21
C TRP A 169 -7.39 -3.08 1.19
N GLY A 170 -7.08 -2.42 2.32
CA GLY A 170 -6.04 -1.39 2.43
C GLY A 170 -4.63 -1.84 2.05
N VAL A 171 -4.36 -3.15 2.13
CA VAL A 171 -3.09 -3.75 1.69
C VAL A 171 -2.90 -3.71 0.17
N LEU A 172 -3.98 -3.64 -0.63
CA LEU A 172 -3.85 -3.73 -2.07
C LEU A 172 -3.22 -2.45 -2.66
N TRP A 173 -3.61 -1.28 -2.19
CA TRP A 173 -3.22 0.00 -2.80
C TRP A 173 -3.81 1.16 -2.03
N PRO A 174 -3.23 2.37 -1.92
CA PRO A 174 -1.93 2.82 -2.42
C PRO A 174 -0.80 2.73 -1.38
N VAL A 175 -1.14 2.39 -0.14
CA VAL A 175 -0.22 2.31 1.01
C VAL A 175 0.31 0.90 1.28
N GLY A 176 0.00 -0.04 0.38
CA GLY A 176 0.47 -1.41 0.45
C GLY A 176 1.46 -1.76 -0.66
N PRO A 177 1.92 -3.03 -0.71
CA PRO A 177 3.03 -3.44 -1.56
C PRO A 177 2.76 -3.39 -3.08
N LEU A 178 1.50 -3.30 -3.53
CA LEU A 178 1.21 -3.09 -4.97
C LEU A 178 1.11 -1.60 -5.34
N GLY A 179 1.27 -0.70 -4.36
CA GLY A 179 1.23 0.75 -4.56
C GLY A 179 2.53 1.34 -5.11
N ALA A 180 2.53 2.65 -5.34
CA ALA A 180 3.68 3.37 -5.87
C ALA A 180 4.90 3.36 -4.93
N LEU A 181 4.68 3.13 -3.63
CA LEU A 181 5.73 3.00 -2.62
C LEU A 181 6.22 1.55 -2.44
N GLY A 182 5.55 0.58 -3.07
CA GLY A 182 5.92 -0.83 -2.97
C GLY A 182 7.04 -1.24 -3.95
N PRO A 183 7.45 -2.51 -3.93
CA PRO A 183 8.53 -3.04 -4.76
C PRO A 183 8.28 -2.97 -6.27
N LEU A 184 7.02 -2.85 -6.70
CA LEU A 184 6.62 -2.73 -8.10
C LEU A 184 6.54 -1.27 -8.56
N GLY A 185 6.69 -0.33 -7.64
CA GLY A 185 6.67 1.11 -7.91
C GLY A 185 8.02 1.65 -8.38
N PRO A 186 8.12 2.97 -8.63
CA PRO A 186 9.34 3.60 -9.12
C PRO A 186 10.54 3.53 -8.16
N LEU A 187 10.29 3.23 -6.90
CA LEU A 187 11.28 3.17 -5.82
C LEU A 187 11.84 1.76 -5.61
N GLY A 188 11.22 0.74 -6.22
CA GLY A 188 11.56 -0.66 -6.02
C GLY A 188 12.62 -1.21 -6.98
N PRO A 189 12.91 -2.52 -6.91
CA PRO A 189 14.01 -3.14 -7.66
C PRO A 189 13.92 -3.06 -9.19
N VAL A 190 12.72 -2.81 -9.71
CA VAL A 190 12.45 -2.61 -11.15
C VAL A 190 12.11 -1.14 -11.47
N GLY A 191 12.29 -0.25 -10.50
CA GLY A 191 11.92 1.15 -10.55
C GLY A 191 12.91 2.00 -11.36
N ALA A 192 12.45 3.16 -11.82
CA ALA A 192 13.23 4.09 -12.63
C ALA A 192 14.09 5.06 -11.78
N HIS A 193 14.52 4.66 -10.58
CA HIS A 193 15.27 5.54 -9.66
C HIS A 193 16.76 5.68 -10.02
N GLY A 194 17.29 4.82 -10.91
CA GLY A 194 18.64 4.97 -11.46
C GLY A 194 19.78 4.67 -10.48
N PHE A 195 19.58 3.73 -9.54
CA PHE A 195 20.65 3.27 -8.64
C PHE A 195 20.96 1.80 -8.93
N GLY A 196 22.26 1.46 -8.92
CA GLY A 196 22.70 0.06 -8.95
C GLY A 196 22.43 -0.63 -7.61
N ARG A 197 22.51 -1.97 -7.59
CA ARG A 197 22.33 -2.80 -6.37
C ARG A 197 23.64 -3.51 -6.05
N ASN A 198 24.03 -3.54 -4.78
CA ASN A 198 25.17 -4.35 -4.33
C ASN A 198 24.74 -5.81 -4.03
N SER A 199 25.67 -6.68 -3.60
CA SER A 199 25.37 -8.08 -3.30
C SER A 199 24.47 -8.30 -2.08
N THR A 200 24.35 -7.31 -1.18
CA THR A 200 23.45 -7.38 -0.01
C THR A 200 22.05 -6.89 -0.34
N GLY A 201 21.91 -6.27 -1.50
CA GLY A 201 20.67 -5.75 -2.01
C GLY A 201 20.42 -4.26 -1.78
N ALA A 202 21.38 -3.55 -1.18
CA ALA A 202 21.29 -2.12 -0.99
C ALA A 202 21.54 -1.37 -2.30
N TYR A 203 20.79 -0.28 -2.52
CA TYR A 203 21.05 0.61 -3.64
C TYR A 203 22.33 1.40 -3.43
N VAL A 204 23.09 1.60 -4.50
CA VAL A 204 24.37 2.33 -4.49
C VAL A 204 24.45 3.30 -5.66
N THR A 205 25.11 4.43 -5.41
CA THR A 205 25.55 5.35 -6.47
C THR A 205 26.64 4.72 -7.34
N SER A 206 26.97 5.35 -8.48
CA SER A 206 28.12 4.97 -9.30
C SER A 206 29.46 4.97 -8.55
N GLY A 207 29.58 5.76 -7.47
CA GLY A 207 30.73 5.77 -6.57
C GLY A 207 30.71 4.70 -5.47
N GLY A 208 29.69 3.84 -5.44
CA GLY A 208 29.55 2.75 -4.46
C GLY A 208 28.94 3.15 -3.11
N SER A 209 28.59 4.43 -2.90
CA SER A 209 27.93 4.87 -1.66
C SER A 209 26.49 4.39 -1.61
N VAL A 210 26.08 3.80 -0.48
CA VAL A 210 24.71 3.34 -0.24
C VAL A 210 23.72 4.51 -0.26
N GLN A 211 22.62 4.32 -0.97
CA GLN A 211 21.48 5.24 -1.01
C GLN A 211 20.23 4.54 -0.49
N ARG A 212 19.45 5.26 0.30
CA ARG A 212 18.17 4.79 0.86
C ARG A 212 17.01 5.74 0.60
N ASN A 213 17.30 6.85 -0.06
CA ASN A 213 16.34 7.91 -0.28
C ASN A 213 16.59 8.53 -1.65
N VAL A 214 15.54 9.07 -2.22
CA VAL A 214 15.58 9.82 -3.48
C VAL A 214 14.67 11.04 -3.38
N ASP A 215 15.12 12.16 -3.93
CA ASP A 215 14.31 13.36 -4.05
C ASP A 215 13.62 13.34 -5.41
N VAL A 216 12.30 13.43 -5.42
CA VAL A 216 11.45 13.41 -6.63
C VAL A 216 10.86 14.79 -6.82
N PRO A 217 10.81 15.34 -8.06
CA PRO A 217 10.06 16.55 -8.33
C PRO A 217 8.63 16.46 -7.78
N TYR A 218 8.20 17.53 -7.11
CA TYR A 218 6.84 17.64 -6.60
C TYR A 218 6.31 19.08 -6.72
N GLY A 219 5.66 19.37 -7.85
CA GLY A 219 5.13 20.70 -8.16
C GLY A 219 6.25 21.71 -8.38
N SER A 220 6.35 22.73 -7.51
CA SER A 220 7.45 23.71 -7.60
C SER A 220 8.70 23.33 -6.80
N GLY A 221 8.70 22.16 -6.15
CA GLY A 221 9.79 21.73 -5.28
C GLY A 221 10.13 20.26 -5.48
N THR A 222 10.64 19.62 -4.43
CA THR A 222 10.87 18.17 -4.40
C THR A 222 10.26 17.57 -3.15
N ARG A 223 9.98 16.28 -3.21
CA ARG A 223 9.59 15.46 -2.06
C ARG A 223 10.55 14.28 -1.96
N ARG A 224 11.03 14.03 -0.75
CA ARG A 224 11.95 12.94 -0.44
C ARG A 224 11.17 11.67 -0.13
N TYR A 225 11.58 10.57 -0.75
CA TYR A 225 11.01 9.24 -0.54
C TYR A 225 12.09 8.25 -0.09
N GLU A 226 11.73 7.30 0.77
CA GLU A 226 12.55 6.12 1.04
C GLU A 226 12.58 5.24 -0.22
N LEU A 227 13.75 4.71 -0.58
CA LEU A 227 13.83 3.70 -1.64
C LEU A 227 13.26 2.38 -1.12
N TYR A 228 12.80 1.52 -2.02
CA TYR A 228 12.28 0.21 -1.65
C TYR A 228 13.30 -0.87 -2.01
N GLU A 229 14.12 -1.28 -1.03
CA GLU A 229 15.18 -2.25 -1.28
C GLU A 229 14.70 -3.71 -1.21
N SER A 230 15.39 -4.58 -1.94
CA SER A 230 15.27 -6.03 -1.77
C SER A 230 16.53 -6.53 -1.07
N TYR A 231 16.41 -7.01 0.17
CA TYR A 231 17.53 -7.46 0.98
C TYR A 231 17.60 -8.99 1.06
N GLY A 232 18.83 -9.50 1.17
CA GLY A 232 19.04 -10.86 1.65
C GLY A 232 18.66 -11.00 3.12
N ASP A 233 18.11 -12.15 3.52
CA ASP A 233 17.61 -12.42 4.88
C ASP A 233 18.56 -12.00 6.00
N GLN A 234 19.81 -12.47 5.96
CA GLN A 234 20.78 -12.16 7.03
C GLN A 234 21.08 -10.66 7.10
N TYR A 235 21.25 -9.99 5.96
CA TYR A 235 21.55 -8.55 5.91
C TYR A 235 20.39 -7.72 6.48
N ALA A 236 19.14 -8.04 6.11
CA ALA A 236 17.97 -7.35 6.66
C ALA A 236 17.87 -7.46 8.19
N ARG A 237 18.30 -8.60 8.77
CA ARG A 237 18.36 -8.79 10.22
C ARG A 237 19.53 -8.03 10.86
N ASP A 238 20.69 -8.05 10.23
CA ASP A 238 21.90 -7.39 10.72
C ASP A 238 21.75 -5.85 10.73
N LEU A 239 20.93 -5.28 9.86
CA LEU A 239 20.59 -3.86 9.90
C LEU A 239 19.91 -3.46 11.21
N GLY A 240 19.19 -4.38 11.87
CA GLY A 240 18.46 -4.09 13.09
C GLY A 240 17.56 -2.85 12.94
N TYR A 241 17.54 -1.99 13.95
CA TYR A 241 16.74 -0.76 13.93
C TYR A 241 17.26 0.33 12.99
N ASP A 242 18.39 0.13 12.31
CA ASP A 242 18.84 1.06 11.27
C ASP A 242 18.05 0.88 9.97
N ASN A 243 17.34 -0.25 9.80
CA ASN A 243 16.41 -0.44 8.68
C ASN A 243 15.16 0.46 8.81
N ASP A 244 14.55 0.81 7.70
CA ASP A 244 13.32 1.63 7.64
C ASP A 244 12.11 0.78 7.25
N THR A 245 11.03 1.42 6.81
CA THR A 245 9.74 0.76 6.51
C THR A 245 9.54 0.47 5.03
N SER A 246 10.60 0.47 4.23
CA SER A 246 10.51 0.36 2.76
C SER A 246 11.45 -0.74 2.25
N PHE A 247 11.13 -2.00 2.54
CA PHE A 247 11.99 -3.11 2.13
C PHE A 247 11.24 -4.41 1.89
N MET A 248 11.84 -5.30 1.11
CA MET A 248 11.47 -6.71 1.07
C MET A 248 12.63 -7.61 1.48
N VAL A 249 12.29 -8.81 1.93
CA VAL A 249 13.24 -9.89 2.20
C VAL A 249 12.79 -11.12 1.43
N GLU A 250 13.73 -11.79 0.78
CA GLU A 250 13.54 -13.14 0.26
C GLU A 250 14.25 -14.14 1.16
N ARG A 251 13.49 -15.11 1.70
CA ARG A 251 14.03 -16.20 2.53
C ARG A 251 13.72 -17.53 1.86
N SER A 252 14.77 -18.30 1.54
CA SER A 252 14.63 -19.56 0.81
C SER A 252 14.09 -20.73 1.65
N HIS A 253 14.22 -20.68 2.98
CA HIS A 253 13.77 -21.75 3.88
C HIS A 253 13.55 -21.27 5.32
N LEU A 254 12.45 -21.69 5.93
CA LEU A 254 12.19 -21.60 7.36
C LEU A 254 11.55 -22.92 7.82
N ALA A 255 12.19 -23.64 8.75
CA ALA A 255 11.64 -24.89 9.25
C ALA A 255 10.26 -24.68 9.91
N SER A 256 9.34 -25.63 9.71
CA SER A 256 8.01 -25.60 10.33
C SER A 256 8.07 -25.43 11.85
N GLY A 257 7.22 -24.56 12.39
CA GLY A 257 7.19 -24.17 13.81
C GLY A 257 8.33 -23.24 14.24
N SER A 258 9.26 -22.89 13.35
CA SER A 258 10.32 -21.92 13.64
C SER A 258 9.85 -20.50 13.31
N ALA A 259 10.49 -19.54 13.96
CA ALA A 259 10.23 -18.12 13.76
C ALA A 259 11.51 -17.35 13.44
N VAL A 260 11.36 -16.24 12.69
CA VAL A 260 12.43 -15.30 12.35
C VAL A 260 12.00 -13.90 12.69
N GLU A 261 12.91 -13.07 13.17
CA GLU A 261 12.64 -11.69 13.54
C GLU A 261 13.37 -10.71 12.61
N TYR A 262 12.67 -9.65 12.19
CA TYR A 262 13.23 -8.48 11.53
C TYR A 262 12.94 -7.26 12.38
N SER A 263 13.97 -6.44 12.61
CA SER A 263 13.84 -5.17 13.31
C SER A 263 13.95 -4.02 12.31
N PHE A 264 13.22 -2.94 12.55
CA PHE A 264 13.25 -1.72 11.72
C PHE A 264 12.63 -0.54 12.49
N THR A 265 12.83 0.68 12.00
CA THR A 265 12.30 1.89 12.63
C THR A 265 11.39 2.64 11.66
N SER A 266 10.18 2.98 12.10
CA SER A 266 9.36 3.93 11.34
C SER A 266 9.92 5.34 11.52
N ARG A 267 10.48 5.93 10.46
CA ARG A 267 11.06 7.28 10.50
C ARG A 267 10.00 8.38 10.56
N HIS A 268 8.80 8.03 10.15
CA HIS A 268 7.66 8.94 10.06
C HIS A 268 6.48 8.40 10.86
N THR A 269 5.57 9.30 11.24
CA THR A 269 4.23 8.87 11.62
C THR A 269 3.54 8.51 10.33
N GLN A 270 3.11 7.26 10.19
CA GLN A 270 2.59 6.72 8.93
C GLN A 270 1.85 5.40 9.18
N TRP A 271 1.12 4.93 8.17
CA TRP A 271 0.76 3.52 8.09
C TRP A 271 1.94 2.69 7.62
N VAL A 272 2.14 1.54 8.26
CA VAL A 272 3.05 0.48 7.83
C VAL A 272 2.22 -0.73 7.44
N THR A 273 2.43 -1.19 6.21
CA THR A 273 1.81 -2.38 5.66
C THR A 273 2.85 -3.49 5.56
N VAL A 274 2.53 -4.66 6.12
CA VAL A 274 3.32 -5.88 6.06
C VAL A 274 2.53 -6.92 5.28
N ASN A 275 3.18 -7.64 4.37
CA ASN A 275 2.61 -8.78 3.65
C ASN A 275 3.65 -9.89 3.57
N VAL A 276 3.25 -11.13 3.83
CA VAL A 276 4.09 -12.31 3.63
C VAL A 276 3.51 -13.19 2.53
N VAL A 277 4.40 -13.61 1.62
CA VAL A 277 4.05 -14.39 0.43
C VAL A 277 4.85 -15.68 0.44
N PRO A 278 4.21 -16.84 0.59
CA PRO A 278 4.86 -18.13 0.39
C PRO A 278 5.56 -18.20 -0.96
N MET A 279 6.77 -18.76 -1.00
CA MET A 279 7.50 -18.97 -2.25
C MET A 279 7.31 -20.38 -2.82
N TRP A 280 6.69 -21.27 -2.07
CA TRP A 280 6.36 -22.60 -2.57
C TRP A 280 4.87 -22.76 -2.77
N MET A 281 4.55 -23.50 -3.81
CA MET A 281 3.20 -23.74 -4.29
C MET A 281 3.09 -25.21 -4.66
N ARG A 282 2.00 -25.85 -4.24
CA ARG A 282 1.74 -27.25 -4.57
C ARG A 282 1.53 -27.48 -6.07
N TYR A 283 1.00 -26.48 -6.76
CA TYR A 283 0.70 -26.53 -8.18
C TYR A 283 1.46 -25.45 -8.94
N ASP A 284 1.82 -25.76 -10.17
CA ASP A 284 2.43 -24.78 -11.08
C ASP A 284 1.46 -23.66 -11.46
N LEU A 285 2.02 -22.59 -12.02
CA LEU A 285 1.25 -21.41 -12.44
C LEU A 285 0.17 -21.77 -13.46
N ALA A 286 0.42 -22.73 -14.36
CA ALA A 286 -0.54 -23.13 -15.39
C ALA A 286 -1.80 -23.78 -14.77
N THR A 287 -1.59 -24.70 -13.82
CA THR A 287 -2.66 -25.39 -13.09
C THR A 287 -3.49 -24.39 -12.29
N VAL A 288 -2.85 -23.46 -11.57
CA VAL A 288 -3.58 -22.44 -10.82
C VAL A 288 -4.29 -21.44 -11.73
N SER A 289 -3.69 -21.06 -12.86
CA SER A 289 -4.36 -20.21 -13.86
C SER A 289 -5.65 -20.84 -14.38
N ALA A 290 -5.67 -22.16 -14.57
CA ALA A 290 -6.90 -22.88 -14.92
C ALA A 290 -7.96 -22.78 -13.82
N TYR A 291 -7.56 -22.87 -12.55
CA TYR A 291 -8.49 -22.64 -11.43
C TYR A 291 -9.01 -21.20 -11.36
N VAL A 292 -8.13 -20.20 -11.53
CA VAL A 292 -8.51 -18.77 -11.55
C VAL A 292 -9.50 -18.48 -12.68
N THR A 293 -9.32 -19.10 -13.85
CA THR A 293 -10.25 -18.97 -14.98
C THR A 293 -11.67 -19.44 -14.62
N SER A 294 -11.81 -20.40 -13.70
CA SER A 294 -13.09 -20.86 -13.18
C SER A 294 -13.63 -20.04 -11.98
N ALA A 295 -12.81 -19.16 -11.40
CA ALA A 295 -13.11 -18.45 -10.15
C ALA A 295 -14.28 -17.47 -10.27
N ALA A 296 -14.42 -16.79 -11.41
CA ALA A 296 -15.60 -15.95 -11.66
C ALA A 296 -16.90 -16.79 -11.64
N GLY A 297 -16.84 -18.00 -12.21
CA GLY A 297 -17.96 -18.95 -12.21
C GLY A 297 -18.26 -19.55 -10.83
N ASN A 298 -17.28 -19.65 -9.94
CA ASN A 298 -17.44 -20.15 -8.56
C ASN A 298 -17.66 -19.04 -7.51
N ARG A 299 -17.76 -17.78 -7.95
CA ARG A 299 -17.85 -16.57 -7.10
C ARG A 299 -16.68 -16.44 -6.12
N LEU A 300 -15.45 -16.58 -6.63
CA LEU A 300 -14.18 -16.44 -5.90
C LEU A 300 -14.02 -17.40 -4.70
N ASN A 301 -14.77 -18.49 -4.68
CA ASN A 301 -14.65 -19.53 -3.67
C ASN A 301 -13.43 -20.42 -3.95
N TYR A 302 -13.13 -21.41 -3.09
CA TYR A 302 -11.96 -22.28 -3.25
C TYR A 302 -11.80 -22.85 -4.67
N PRO A 303 -10.55 -22.99 -5.14
CA PRO A 303 -10.29 -23.73 -6.37
C PRO A 303 -10.67 -25.21 -6.20
N ALA A 304 -10.92 -25.89 -7.32
CA ALA A 304 -11.23 -27.32 -7.29
C ALA A 304 -10.09 -28.11 -6.60
N GLY A 305 -10.44 -28.98 -5.64
CA GLY A 305 -9.46 -29.76 -4.88
C GLY A 305 -8.88 -29.05 -3.65
N ALA A 306 -9.29 -27.81 -3.37
CA ALA A 306 -9.02 -27.13 -2.10
C ALA A 306 -10.32 -26.98 -1.28
N ALA A 307 -10.15 -26.89 0.02
CA ALA A 307 -11.21 -26.65 1.01
C ALA A 307 -10.67 -25.77 2.14
N ARG A 308 -11.59 -25.28 2.97
CA ARG A 308 -11.29 -24.57 4.22
C ARG A 308 -10.22 -25.30 5.03
N GLY A 309 -9.18 -24.56 5.44
CA GLY A 309 -8.05 -25.10 6.21
C GLY A 309 -7.09 -26.01 5.42
N THR A 310 -7.30 -26.19 4.11
CA THR A 310 -6.37 -26.88 3.22
C THR A 310 -5.82 -25.88 2.21
N ALA A 311 -4.74 -25.19 2.60
CA ALA A 311 -4.04 -24.28 1.71
C ALA A 311 -3.17 -25.09 0.73
N LEU A 312 -3.15 -24.67 -0.54
CA LEU A 312 -2.22 -25.21 -1.54
C LEU A 312 -0.81 -24.61 -1.41
N VAL A 313 -0.60 -23.82 -0.36
CA VAL A 313 0.60 -23.05 -0.05
C VAL A 313 0.87 -23.19 1.44
N ASP A 314 2.11 -22.93 1.83
CA ASP A 314 2.43 -22.83 3.26
C ASP A 314 1.87 -21.57 3.88
N ASP A 315 1.69 -21.63 5.19
CA ASP A 315 1.08 -20.60 5.99
C ASP A 315 2.12 -19.90 6.86
N PHE A 316 2.03 -18.58 6.98
CA PHE A 316 3.02 -17.78 7.69
C PHE A 316 2.34 -16.74 8.57
N ASP A 317 2.46 -16.92 9.87
CA ASP A 317 1.89 -15.99 10.84
C ASP A 317 2.81 -14.79 11.02
N LEU A 318 2.20 -13.61 11.17
CA LEU A 318 2.87 -12.35 11.44
C LEU A 318 2.53 -11.87 12.86
N ARG A 319 3.57 -11.47 13.60
CA ARG A 319 3.42 -10.77 14.87
C ARG A 319 4.31 -9.54 14.88
N LEU A 320 3.70 -8.37 15.04
CA LEU A 320 4.41 -7.10 15.13
C LEU A 320 4.40 -6.59 16.57
N THR A 321 5.56 -6.25 17.11
CA THR A 321 5.72 -5.64 18.44
C THR A 321 6.52 -4.35 18.36
N ASP A 322 6.42 -3.51 19.40
CA ASP A 322 7.41 -2.46 19.64
C ASP A 322 8.65 -3.02 20.37
N ASP A 323 9.64 -2.16 20.63
CA ASP A 323 10.89 -2.51 21.32
C ASP A 323 10.72 -2.79 22.82
N THR A 324 9.55 -2.49 23.39
CA THR A 324 9.17 -2.90 24.76
C THR A 324 8.56 -4.31 24.80
N GLY A 325 8.32 -4.93 23.64
CA GLY A 325 7.67 -6.22 23.51
C GLY A 325 6.14 -6.16 23.53
N ARG A 326 5.56 -4.96 23.52
CA ARG A 326 4.10 -4.81 23.43
C ARG A 326 3.64 -5.19 22.02
N VAL A 327 2.65 -6.06 21.94
CA VAL A 327 2.08 -6.49 20.67
C VAL A 327 1.28 -5.35 20.05
N LEU A 328 1.62 -5.01 18.81
CA LEU A 328 0.94 -3.99 18.04
C LEU A 328 -0.13 -4.59 17.14
N ALA A 329 0.17 -5.72 16.50
CA ALA A 329 -0.72 -6.41 15.58
C ALA A 329 -0.33 -7.89 15.43
N VAL A 330 -1.32 -8.72 15.09
CA VAL A 330 -1.15 -10.14 14.77
C VAL A 330 -1.95 -10.48 13.50
N SER A 331 -1.39 -11.35 12.67
CA SER A 331 -2.05 -12.01 11.56
C SER A 331 -1.70 -13.50 11.61
N ASP A 332 -2.71 -14.35 11.71
CA ASP A 332 -2.69 -15.81 11.83
C ASP A 332 -3.87 -16.40 11.03
N SER A 333 -4.16 -15.76 9.89
CA SER A 333 -5.30 -16.08 9.05
C SER A 333 -5.12 -17.44 8.39
N VAL A 334 -6.20 -18.20 8.27
CA VAL A 334 -6.14 -19.53 7.64
C VAL A 334 -6.62 -19.53 6.19
N GLU A 335 -7.29 -18.45 5.78
CA GLU A 335 -7.95 -18.34 4.47
C GLU A 335 -7.31 -17.28 3.57
N LEU A 336 -6.82 -16.20 4.17
CA LEU A 336 -6.25 -15.04 3.51
C LEU A 336 -4.74 -15.01 3.68
N ALA A 337 -4.05 -14.41 2.70
CA ALA A 337 -2.61 -14.18 2.82
C ALA A 337 -2.33 -13.23 3.99
N ASP A 338 -1.40 -13.62 4.87
CA ASP A 338 -1.14 -12.84 6.07
C ASP A 338 -0.59 -11.45 5.77
N THR A 339 -1.28 -10.50 6.39
CA THR A 339 -1.04 -9.08 6.21
C THR A 339 -1.32 -8.34 7.50
N ILE A 340 -0.58 -7.26 7.72
CA ILE A 340 -0.82 -6.29 8.79
C ILE A 340 -0.78 -4.90 8.15
N GLN A 341 -1.69 -4.03 8.53
CA GLN A 341 -1.63 -2.61 8.26
C GLN A 341 -1.91 -1.86 9.55
N VAL A 342 -0.92 -1.13 10.05
CA VAL A 342 -0.97 -0.48 11.37
C VAL A 342 -0.45 0.95 11.29
N GLN A 343 -1.09 1.85 12.03
CA GLN A 343 -0.60 3.21 12.19
C GLN A 343 0.49 3.24 13.26
N VAL A 344 1.66 3.78 12.92
CA VAL A 344 2.83 3.87 13.80
C VAL A 344 3.32 5.30 13.91
N ALA A 345 3.85 5.67 15.07
CA ALA A 345 4.43 6.98 15.30
C ALA A 345 5.88 7.04 14.78
N ALA A 346 6.35 8.23 14.39
CA ALA A 346 7.75 8.46 14.07
C ALA A 346 8.69 8.05 15.22
N GLY A 347 9.82 7.43 14.88
CA GLY A 347 10.80 6.91 15.83
C GLY A 347 10.41 5.57 16.49
N THR A 348 9.22 5.03 16.20
CA THR A 348 8.81 3.74 16.74
C THR A 348 9.71 2.63 16.19
N ARG A 349 10.39 1.94 17.11
CA ARG A 349 11.17 0.74 16.82
C ARG A 349 10.24 -0.47 16.78
N LEU A 350 10.26 -1.19 15.68
CA LEU A 350 9.35 -2.27 15.36
C LEU A 350 10.13 -3.57 15.24
N LYS A 351 9.55 -4.64 15.77
CA LYS A 351 10.03 -6.01 15.61
C LYS A 351 8.91 -6.84 14.99
N LEU A 352 9.17 -7.39 13.82
CA LEU A 352 8.28 -8.30 13.12
C LEU A 352 8.79 -9.72 13.26
N THR A 353 7.96 -10.61 13.81
CA THR A 353 8.18 -12.05 13.85
C THR A 353 7.35 -12.71 12.75
N VAL A 354 8.00 -13.55 11.94
CA VAL A 354 7.37 -14.42 10.94
C VAL A 354 7.51 -15.87 11.40
N THR A 355 6.40 -16.59 11.57
CA THR A 355 6.38 -18.00 12.01
C THR A 355 5.86 -18.89 10.90
N HIS A 356 6.57 -19.98 10.58
CA HIS A 356 6.11 -20.91 9.55
C HIS A 356 5.17 -21.98 10.13
N HIS A 357 3.99 -22.12 9.55
CA HIS A 357 3.05 -23.21 9.78
C HIS A 357 2.90 -24.03 8.49
N GLN A 358 3.50 -25.22 8.49
CA GLN A 358 3.39 -26.11 7.33
C GLN A 358 1.94 -26.55 7.12
N ARG A 359 1.36 -26.17 5.99
CA ARG A 359 -0.02 -26.54 5.62
C ARG A 359 -0.15 -27.05 4.19
N GLY A 360 0.69 -26.56 3.27
CA GLY A 360 0.59 -26.88 1.85
C GLY A 360 1.72 -27.75 1.35
N SER A 361 2.94 -27.58 1.87
CA SER A 361 4.12 -28.32 1.41
C SER A 361 4.18 -29.74 1.92
N TYR A 362 4.77 -30.62 1.12
CA TYR A 362 5.22 -31.92 1.60
C TYR A 362 6.43 -31.71 2.50
N VAL A 363 6.48 -32.41 3.65
CA VAL A 363 7.58 -32.32 4.63
C VAL A 363 8.93 -32.44 3.91
N GLY A 364 9.76 -31.39 4.01
CA GLY A 364 11.12 -31.35 3.48
C GLY A 364 11.30 -30.68 2.12
N TYR A 365 10.27 -30.06 1.53
CA TYR A 365 10.39 -29.32 0.27
C TYR A 365 9.95 -27.86 0.39
N HIS A 366 10.94 -26.96 0.34
CA HIS A 366 10.85 -25.53 0.04
C HIS A 366 9.87 -24.70 0.90
N ASP A 367 10.37 -24.24 2.04
CA ASP A 367 9.59 -23.60 3.10
C ASP A 367 9.90 -22.09 3.17
N GLY A 368 10.09 -21.47 2.01
CA GLY A 368 10.54 -20.09 1.87
C GLY A 368 9.39 -19.08 1.76
N TYR A 369 9.69 -17.81 2.00
CA TYR A 369 8.74 -16.71 1.82
C TYR A 369 9.43 -15.44 1.32
N ARG A 370 8.61 -14.54 0.78
CA ARG A 370 8.92 -13.12 0.62
C ARG A 370 8.16 -12.32 1.64
N LEU A 371 8.87 -11.43 2.33
CA LEU A 371 8.31 -10.47 3.25
C LEU A 371 8.37 -9.09 2.60
N PHE A 372 7.27 -8.35 2.67
CA PHE A 372 7.17 -6.97 2.19
C PHE A 372 6.80 -6.07 3.35
N VAL A 373 7.55 -4.99 3.55
CA VAL A 373 7.25 -3.92 4.50
C VAL A 373 7.20 -2.61 3.72
N THR A 374 6.04 -1.95 3.72
CA THR A 374 5.77 -0.73 2.96
C THR A 374 5.25 0.37 3.88
N GLY A 375 5.99 1.47 4.00
CA GLY A 375 5.57 2.71 4.64
C GLY A 375 4.74 3.57 3.69
N SER A 376 3.69 4.21 4.19
CA SER A 376 2.74 5.01 3.40
C SER A 376 3.18 6.44 3.10
N THR A 377 4.21 6.98 3.76
CA THR A 377 4.62 8.40 3.85
C THR A 377 3.98 9.21 4.99
N PRO A 378 4.65 10.26 5.49
CA PRO A 378 4.09 11.19 6.47
C PRO A 378 2.88 12.01 5.97
N HIS A 379 2.51 11.89 4.69
CA HIS A 379 1.42 12.65 4.10
C HIS A 379 0.07 11.91 4.18
N LEU A 380 0.09 10.60 4.44
CA LEU A 380 -1.09 9.74 4.48
C LEU A 380 -1.22 9.09 5.86
N VAL A 381 -1.56 9.89 6.89
CA VAL A 381 -1.54 9.42 8.29
C VAL A 381 -2.92 9.12 8.87
N GLY A 382 -4.00 9.55 8.25
CA GLY A 382 -5.36 9.43 8.79
C GLY A 382 -6.27 8.50 7.99
N THR A 383 -7.31 8.00 8.65
CA THR A 383 -8.44 7.33 8.01
C THR A 383 -9.72 7.66 8.76
N ASP A 384 -10.80 7.86 8.04
CA ASP A 384 -12.18 7.93 8.54
C ASP A 384 -12.89 6.57 8.42
N ILE A 385 -12.19 5.55 7.91
CA ILE A 385 -12.69 4.19 7.85
C ILE A 385 -12.73 3.63 9.26
N THR A 386 -13.81 2.93 9.58
CA THR A 386 -14.04 2.27 10.87
C THR A 386 -14.75 0.94 10.65
N GLY A 387 -14.71 0.05 11.64
CA GLY A 387 -15.47 -1.20 11.59
C GLY A 387 -14.81 -2.31 12.38
N ALA A 388 -15.45 -3.49 12.42
CA ALA A 388 -14.95 -4.62 13.19
C ALA A 388 -13.62 -5.21 12.66
N HIS A 389 -13.24 -4.86 11.43
CA HIS A 389 -11.93 -5.20 10.85
C HIS A 389 -10.78 -4.37 11.42
N GLN A 390 -11.06 -3.22 12.04
CA GLN A 390 -10.04 -2.46 12.75
C GLN A 390 -9.98 -2.90 14.21
N ARG A 391 -8.86 -3.47 14.61
CA ARG A 391 -8.59 -3.89 16.00
C ARG A 391 -7.75 -2.85 16.71
N PRO A 392 -7.99 -2.58 17.99
CA PRO A 392 -7.11 -1.69 18.75
C PRO A 392 -5.73 -2.33 18.93
N VAL A 393 -4.68 -1.51 18.88
CA VAL A 393 -3.31 -1.93 19.17
C VAL A 393 -3.22 -2.37 20.64
N GLY A 394 -2.58 -3.51 20.91
CA GLY A 394 -2.38 -4.04 22.26
C GLY A 394 -3.49 -4.94 22.80
N THR A 395 -4.56 -5.17 22.03
CA THR A 395 -5.49 -6.28 22.30
C THR A 395 -5.08 -7.48 21.48
N VAL A 396 -4.65 -8.55 22.16
CA VAL A 396 -4.39 -9.88 21.59
C VAL A 396 -5.48 -10.82 22.07
#